data_AF-A0A3E0KPS2-F1
#
_entry.id   AF-A0A3E0KPS2-F1
#
_cell.length_a   1.000
_cell.length_b   1.000
_cell.length_c   1.000
_cell.angle_alpha   90.00
_cell.angle_beta   90.00
_cell.angle_gamma   90.00
#
_symmetry.space_group_name_H-M   'P 1'
#
loop_
_entity.id
_entity.type
_entity.pdbx_description
1 polymer ?
#
loop_
_entity_poly.entity_id
_entity_poly.type
_entity_poly.pdbx_seq_one_letter_code
_entity_poly.pdbx_strand_id
1 'polypeptide(L)'
;MAVACAWRWWGPPAWGPLPLLLALGVAVGEVRAVRLPAGEAVSTGGVMGLAAVWLTAPAGAALVEMAGWLLAAAYLRRLNRAALFNAAQTSLAVLAAAAVFHLLGGTHGVALGRQPLPALILAAFAFVVVNGGLVGGMVALQRGERLLPAMAAVYRSHFNRSLLFSGVSIPVAAGVAAYGWPVLAGYVILAGLLERILVRTRQQELNLVEQELAGLLNSPRLESRAAERLVRTVEAFGRYLELPEHELRDLRFAALLHGTQADRAAPRGLRRAMAMAGINRILAGYRFLQEHGLPRDRASLEAVPRGARILAILDTFHALTGGTGRGAPIGLRAALRILEEQRGRLLDPELTDAFIGLVLEHEPAMRRMLDRGREPAPDGGGGQAAGSRRGRPPQGGRA
;
A
#
# COMPACT_ATOMS: atom_id res chain seq x y z
N MET A 1 25.40 -13.56 18.96
CA MET A 1 26.15 -14.74 18.48
C MET A 1 26.79 -14.49 17.11
N ALA A 2 26.04 -14.19 16.05
CA ALA A 2 26.59 -13.95 14.70
C ALA A 2 27.71 -12.89 14.64
N VAL A 3 27.53 -11.75 15.33
CA VAL A 3 28.56 -10.70 15.45
C VAL A 3 29.83 -11.20 16.13
N ALA A 4 29.69 -12.01 17.19
CA ALA A 4 30.82 -12.58 17.91
C ALA A 4 31.57 -13.64 17.07
N CYS A 5 30.84 -14.44 16.28
CA CYS A 5 31.44 -15.36 15.33
C CYS A 5 32.18 -14.61 14.21
N ALA A 6 31.60 -13.53 13.69
CA ALA A 6 32.22 -12.71 12.67
C ALA A 6 33.51 -12.05 13.18
N TRP A 7 33.50 -11.55 14.41
CA TRP A 7 34.68 -11.01 15.08
C TRP A 7 35.77 -12.07 15.23
N ARG A 8 35.40 -13.28 15.67
CA ARG A 8 36.36 -14.39 15.84
C ARG A 8 36.98 -14.84 14.51
N TRP A 9 36.22 -14.82 13.42
CA TRP A 9 36.68 -15.32 12.12
C TRP A 9 37.42 -14.27 11.28
N TRP A 10 37.00 -13.00 11.34
CA TRP A 10 37.51 -11.92 10.48
C TRP A 10 38.21 -10.78 11.22
N GLY A 11 38.35 -10.89 12.55
CA GLY A 11 39.02 -9.89 13.39
C GLY A 11 38.13 -8.70 13.79
N PRO A 12 38.62 -7.85 14.71
CA PRO A 12 37.90 -6.65 15.13
C PRO A 12 37.76 -5.65 13.97
N PRO A 13 36.68 -4.86 13.91
CA PRO A 13 36.59 -3.75 12.98
C PRO A 13 37.71 -2.74 13.26
N ALA A 14 38.22 -2.09 12.22
CA ALA A 14 39.06 -0.91 12.39
C ALA A 14 38.21 0.18 13.05
N TRP A 15 38.50 0.50 14.31
CA TRP A 15 37.76 1.50 15.07
C TRP A 15 38.13 2.89 14.57
N GLY A 16 37.14 3.60 14.04
CA GLY A 16 37.20 4.99 13.62
C GLY A 16 35.80 5.61 13.67
N PRO A 17 35.62 6.89 13.31
CA PRO A 17 34.28 7.52 13.33
C PRO A 17 33.33 6.94 12.27
N LEU A 18 33.85 6.25 11.24
CA LEU A 18 33.09 5.83 10.08
C LEU A 18 31.97 4.81 10.39
N PRO A 19 32.17 3.70 11.13
CA PRO A 19 31.08 2.80 11.50
C PRO A 19 29.97 3.50 12.29
N LEU A 20 30.32 4.42 13.19
CA LEU A 20 29.32 5.18 13.95
C LEU A 20 28.48 6.08 13.04
N LEU A 21 29.13 6.78 12.10
CA LEU A 21 28.45 7.64 11.13
C LEU A 21 27.55 6.82 10.18
N LEU A 22 28.00 5.64 9.74
CA LEU A 22 27.18 4.73 8.95
C LEU A 22 25.97 4.24 9.75
N ALA A 23 26.14 3.88 11.02
CA ALA A 23 25.04 3.47 11.89
C ALA A 23 24.04 4.61 12.10
N LEU A 24 24.51 5.85 12.27
CA LEU A 24 23.65 7.03 12.33
C LEU A 24 22.90 7.25 11.01
N GLY A 25 23.56 7.05 9.87
CA GLY A 25 22.95 7.09 8.54
C GLY A 25 21.82 6.06 8.37
N VAL A 26 22.07 4.82 8.79
CA VAL A 26 21.04 3.76 8.85
C VAL A 26 19.88 4.23 9.73
N ALA A 27 20.16 4.71 10.94
CA ALA A 27 19.13 5.14 11.88
C ALA A 27 18.26 6.27 11.31
N VAL A 28 18.86 7.28 10.66
CA VAL A 28 18.12 8.38 10.02
C VAL A 28 17.25 7.86 8.88
N GLY A 29 17.76 6.93 8.06
CA GLY A 29 17.00 6.28 6.99
C GLY A 29 15.78 5.53 7.54
N GLU A 30 15.97 4.74 8.60
CA GLU A 30 14.88 3.96 9.20
C GLU A 30 13.84 4.84 9.93
N VAL A 31 14.26 5.91 10.60
CA VAL A 31 13.34 6.87 11.23
C VAL A 31 12.47 7.59 10.20
N ARG A 32 13.02 7.85 9.01
CA ARG A 32 12.33 8.53 7.91
C ARG A 32 11.63 7.60 6.94
N ALA A 33 11.71 6.29 7.17
CA ALA A 33 11.16 5.29 6.28
C ALA A 33 9.67 5.56 6.00
N VAL A 34 9.36 5.78 4.73
CA VAL A 34 7.99 6.07 4.29
C VAL A 34 7.23 4.76 4.15
N ARG A 35 6.17 4.59 4.94
CA ARG A 35 5.25 3.45 4.82
C ARG A 35 4.28 3.69 3.68
N LEU A 36 4.34 2.84 2.68
CA LEU A 36 3.43 2.76 1.55
C LEU A 36 2.13 2.04 1.95
N PRO A 37 0.99 2.34 1.29
CA PRO A 37 -0.33 1.78 1.62
C PRO A 37 -0.44 0.25 1.57
N ALA A 38 0.45 -0.44 0.86
CA ALA A 38 0.54 -1.89 0.85
C ALA A 38 1.13 -2.49 2.15
N GLY A 39 1.60 -1.65 3.07
CA GLY A 39 2.35 -2.02 4.27
C GLY A 39 3.86 -2.05 4.06
N GLU A 40 4.33 -1.70 2.87
CA GLU A 40 5.75 -1.68 2.53
C GLU A 40 6.42 -0.41 3.07
N ALA A 41 7.60 -0.50 3.67
CA ALA A 41 8.40 0.69 3.95
C ALA A 41 9.47 0.88 2.88
N VAL A 42 9.71 2.12 2.46
CA VAL A 42 10.91 2.50 1.71
C VAL A 42 11.83 3.22 2.67
N SER A 43 12.96 2.59 2.98
CA SER A 43 14.04 3.16 3.79
C SER A 43 15.29 3.25 2.93
N THR A 44 16.01 4.37 3.06
CA THR A 44 17.33 4.57 2.48
C THR A 44 18.45 3.98 3.35
N GLY A 45 18.13 3.49 4.55
CA GLY A 45 19.09 2.89 5.49
C GLY A 45 19.85 1.69 4.90
N GLY A 46 19.18 0.86 4.10
CA GLY A 46 19.81 -0.31 3.47
C GLY A 46 20.99 0.02 2.54
N VAL A 47 21.05 1.23 1.97
CA VAL A 47 22.19 1.67 1.16
C VAL A 47 23.43 1.87 2.03
N MET A 48 23.27 2.39 3.25
CA MET A 48 24.36 2.60 4.21
C MET A 48 24.86 1.26 4.77
N GLY A 49 23.95 0.33 5.02
CA GLY A 49 24.24 -1.04 5.42
C GLY A 49 25.12 -1.78 4.42
N LEU A 50 24.71 -1.77 3.15
CA LEU A 50 25.48 -2.36 2.07
C LEU A 50 26.80 -1.64 1.82
N ALA A 51 26.85 -0.30 1.95
CA ALA A 51 28.11 0.43 1.89
C ALA A 51 29.08 0.00 3.00
N ALA A 52 28.57 -0.34 4.19
CA ALA A 52 29.38 -0.83 5.30
C ALA A 52 30.06 -2.17 4.99
N VAL A 53 29.47 -3.04 4.14
CA VAL A 53 30.11 -4.31 3.71
C VAL A 53 31.49 -4.07 3.10
N TRP A 54 31.62 -3.00 2.33
CA TRP A 54 32.86 -2.65 1.65
C TRP A 54 33.75 -1.75 2.50
N LEU A 55 33.16 -0.77 3.18
CA LEU A 55 33.91 0.21 3.98
C LEU A 55 34.44 -0.34 5.30
N THR A 56 33.86 -1.44 5.79
CA THR A 56 34.20 -2.03 7.08
C THR A 56 34.40 -3.53 6.95
N ALA A 57 35.12 -4.14 7.89
CA ALA A 57 35.21 -5.59 7.99
C ALA A 57 33.82 -6.22 8.26
N PRO A 58 33.58 -7.52 7.97
CA PRO A 58 32.27 -8.16 8.09
C PRO A 58 31.58 -7.93 9.45
N ALA A 59 32.34 -8.00 10.55
CA ALA A 59 31.83 -7.73 11.90
C ALA A 59 31.40 -6.26 12.07
N GLY A 60 32.14 -5.32 11.48
CA GLY A 60 31.79 -3.90 11.47
C GLY A 60 30.49 -3.63 10.75
N ALA A 61 30.28 -4.24 9.59
CA ALA A 61 29.08 -4.05 8.79
C ALA A 61 27.82 -4.58 9.53
N ALA A 62 27.95 -5.73 10.21
CA ALA A 62 26.89 -6.28 11.04
C ALA A 62 26.55 -5.37 12.24
N LEU A 63 27.57 -4.79 12.88
CA LEU A 63 27.42 -3.84 13.98
C LEU A 63 26.78 -2.53 13.54
N VAL A 64 27.13 -2.02 12.36
CA VAL A 64 26.52 -0.82 11.75
C VAL A 64 25.01 -1.00 11.63
N GLU A 65 24.57 -2.12 11.06
CA GLU A 65 23.15 -2.47 10.93
C GLU A 65 22.46 -2.58 12.29
N MET A 66 23.04 -3.37 13.20
CA MET A 66 22.46 -3.60 14.52
C MET A 66 22.31 -2.29 15.29
N ALA A 67 23.37 -1.47 15.32
CA ALA A 67 23.36 -0.18 16.01
C ALA A 67 22.39 0.80 15.35
N GLY A 68 22.35 0.87 14.02
CA GLY A 68 21.43 1.75 13.29
C GLY A 68 19.96 1.45 13.59
N TRP A 69 19.57 0.18 13.54
CA TRP A 69 18.20 -0.25 13.89
C TRP A 69 17.86 0.02 15.36
N LEU A 70 18.78 -0.28 16.28
CA LEU A 70 18.55 -0.04 17.71
C LEU A 70 18.45 1.45 18.04
N LEU A 71 19.27 2.30 17.40
CA LEU A 71 19.19 3.76 17.53
C LEU A 71 17.87 4.29 16.99
N ALA A 72 17.41 3.83 15.82
CA ALA A 72 16.11 4.19 15.28
C ALA A 72 14.96 3.76 16.20
N ALA A 73 15.02 2.53 16.72
CA ALA A 73 14.02 2.01 17.65
C ALA A 73 14.00 2.79 18.98
N ALA A 74 15.16 3.18 19.51
CA ALA A 74 15.29 4.01 20.70
C ALA A 74 14.72 5.42 20.47
N TYR A 75 15.07 6.06 19.35
CA TYR A 75 14.55 7.39 18.98
C TYR A 75 13.03 7.39 18.84
N LEU A 76 12.47 6.37 18.19
CA LEU A 76 11.02 6.20 18.04
C LEU A 76 10.32 5.68 19.30
N ARG A 77 11.07 5.37 20.38
CA ARG A 77 10.58 4.74 21.62
C ARG A 77 9.79 3.45 21.35
N ARG A 78 10.25 2.63 20.39
CA ARG A 78 9.59 1.41 19.88
C ARG A 78 10.53 0.21 19.84
N LEU A 79 11.22 -0.08 20.95
CA LEU A 79 12.04 -1.28 21.07
C LEU A 79 11.15 -2.53 21.27
N ASN A 80 10.58 -3.03 20.18
CA ASN A 80 9.70 -4.20 20.18
C ASN A 80 10.32 -5.38 19.44
N ARG A 81 9.63 -6.53 19.47
CA ARG A 81 10.07 -7.77 18.80
C ARG A 81 10.33 -7.58 17.30
N ALA A 82 9.56 -6.73 16.63
CA ALA A 82 9.74 -6.43 15.21
C ALA A 82 11.04 -5.64 14.96
N ALA A 83 11.36 -4.66 15.80
CA ALA A 83 12.62 -3.91 15.69
C ALA A 83 13.84 -4.80 15.92
N LEU A 84 13.78 -5.68 16.93
CA LEU A 84 14.84 -6.66 17.20
C LEU A 84 15.00 -7.67 16.05
N PHE A 85 13.87 -8.13 15.49
CA PHE A 85 13.88 -9.01 14.32
C PHE A 85 14.54 -8.32 13.13
N ASN A 86 14.14 -7.07 12.81
CA ASN A 86 14.72 -6.32 11.70
C ASN A 86 16.22 -6.11 11.88
N ALA A 87 16.66 -5.71 13.07
CA ALA A 87 18.08 -5.54 13.39
C ALA A 87 18.88 -6.85 13.17
N ALA A 88 18.38 -7.97 13.68
CA ALA A 88 19.02 -9.27 13.47
C ALA A 88 19.00 -9.70 12.00
N GLN A 89 17.88 -9.48 11.32
CA GLN A 89 17.64 -9.85 9.93
C GLN A 89 18.59 -9.10 8.99
N THR A 90 18.73 -7.78 9.13
CA THR A 90 19.61 -6.99 8.24
C THR A 90 21.08 -7.25 8.55
N SER A 91 21.46 -7.41 9.83
CA SER A 91 22.81 -7.83 10.21
C SER A 91 23.21 -9.18 9.60
N LEU A 92 22.30 -10.16 9.57
CA LEU A 92 22.57 -11.47 8.94
C LEU A 92 22.70 -11.35 7.43
N ALA A 93 21.88 -10.53 6.78
CA ALA A 93 21.97 -10.28 5.34
C ALA A 93 23.29 -9.60 4.96
N VAL A 94 23.72 -8.60 5.74
CA VAL A 94 25.00 -7.91 5.55
C VAL A 94 26.19 -8.83 5.81
N LEU A 95 26.12 -9.74 6.79
CA LEU A 95 27.16 -10.74 7.01
C LEU A 95 27.28 -11.72 5.83
N ALA A 96 26.15 -12.16 5.27
CA ALA A 96 26.17 -13.01 4.08
C ALA A 96 26.77 -12.28 2.87
N ALA A 97 26.42 -11.01 2.67
CA ALA A 97 27.01 -10.16 1.64
C ALA A 97 28.53 -9.99 1.83
N ALA A 98 28.97 -9.73 3.06
CA ALA A 98 30.38 -9.57 3.39
C ALA A 98 31.17 -10.87 3.19
N ALA A 99 30.59 -12.03 3.51
CA ALA A 99 31.20 -13.32 3.23
C ALA A 99 31.39 -13.53 1.72
N VAL A 100 30.37 -13.26 0.91
CA VAL A 100 30.46 -13.36 -0.57
C VAL A 100 31.48 -12.38 -1.14
N PHE A 101 31.49 -11.13 -0.66
CA PHE A 101 32.47 -10.13 -1.06
C PHE A 101 33.91 -10.62 -0.80
N HIS A 102 34.17 -11.15 0.39
CA HIS A 102 35.49 -11.63 0.78
C HIS A 102 35.91 -12.89 0.01
N LEU A 103 35.01 -13.86 -0.16
CA LEU A 103 35.27 -15.11 -0.91
C LEU A 103 35.64 -14.86 -2.38
N LEU A 104 35.15 -13.77 -2.95
CA LEU A 104 35.43 -13.37 -4.33
C LEU A 104 36.63 -12.42 -4.45
N GLY A 105 37.44 -12.30 -3.40
CA GLY A 105 38.66 -11.49 -3.38
C GLY A 105 38.42 -9.99 -3.16
N GLY A 106 37.23 -9.61 -2.68
CA GLY A 106 36.94 -8.24 -2.29
C GLY A 106 37.81 -7.81 -1.11
N THR A 107 38.34 -6.58 -1.19
CA THR A 107 39.20 -6.00 -0.15
C THR A 107 38.52 -4.81 0.49
N HIS A 108 38.45 -4.77 1.82
CA HIS A 108 37.75 -3.69 2.51
C HIS A 108 38.53 -2.37 2.41
N GLY A 109 37.83 -1.25 2.23
CA GLY A 109 38.43 0.10 2.24
C GLY A 109 39.32 0.47 1.05
N VAL A 110 39.46 -0.39 0.03
CA VAL A 110 40.25 -0.08 -1.18
C VAL A 110 39.38 0.55 -2.26
N ALA A 111 39.93 1.51 -3.02
CA ALA A 111 39.26 2.22 -4.10
C ALA A 111 38.56 1.30 -5.12
N LEU A 112 37.43 1.76 -5.69
CA LEU A 112 36.54 0.99 -6.57
C LEU A 112 37.28 0.30 -7.72
N GLY A 113 38.21 1.01 -8.38
CA GLY A 113 38.94 0.49 -9.55
C GLY A 113 39.87 -0.68 -9.25
N ARG A 114 40.10 -1.00 -7.97
CA ARG A 114 40.89 -2.15 -7.51
C ARG A 114 40.01 -3.30 -7.00
N GLN A 115 38.68 -3.12 -6.99
CA GLN A 115 37.75 -4.15 -6.55
C GLN A 115 37.33 -5.05 -7.71
N PRO A 116 37.25 -6.37 -7.50
CA PRO A 116 36.62 -7.25 -8.48
C PRO A 116 35.13 -6.92 -8.58
N LEU A 117 34.69 -6.43 -9.76
CA LEU A 117 33.28 -6.13 -10.04
C LEU A 117 32.33 -7.30 -9.69
N PRO A 118 32.67 -8.58 -9.97
CA PRO A 118 31.83 -9.71 -9.58
C PRO A 118 31.60 -9.79 -8.06
N ALA A 119 32.59 -9.42 -7.24
CA ALA A 119 32.46 -9.45 -5.78
C ALA A 119 31.43 -8.43 -5.29
N LEU A 120 31.41 -7.22 -5.85
CA LEU A 120 30.45 -6.18 -5.49
C LEU A 120 29.02 -6.57 -5.88
N ILE A 121 28.84 -7.07 -7.11
CA ILE A 121 27.53 -7.46 -7.64
C ILE A 121 26.97 -8.67 -6.88
N LEU A 122 27.78 -9.70 -6.65
CA LEU A 122 27.34 -10.91 -5.97
C LEU A 122 27.13 -10.69 -4.48
N ALA A 123 27.88 -9.78 -3.83
CA ALA A 123 27.61 -9.38 -2.45
C ALA A 123 26.27 -8.65 -2.32
N ALA A 124 25.98 -7.70 -3.22
CA ALA A 124 24.67 -7.04 -3.31
C ALA A 124 23.54 -8.05 -3.53
N PHE A 125 23.73 -9.00 -4.46
CA PHE A 125 22.76 -10.06 -4.72
C PHE A 125 22.54 -10.95 -3.47
N ALA A 126 23.61 -11.35 -2.79
CA ALA A 126 23.54 -12.14 -1.57
C ALA A 126 22.77 -11.43 -0.46
N PHE A 127 22.97 -10.12 -0.30
CA PHE A 127 22.17 -9.30 0.61
C PHE A 127 20.68 -9.38 0.25
N VAL A 128 20.31 -9.12 -1.01
CA VAL A 128 18.91 -9.12 -1.45
C VAL A 128 18.25 -10.48 -1.23
N VAL A 129 18.95 -11.57 -1.53
CA VAL A 129 18.46 -12.94 -1.34
C VAL A 129 18.30 -13.27 0.14
N VAL A 130 19.31 -13.03 0.98
CA VAL A 130 19.20 -13.37 2.40
C VAL A 130 18.18 -12.48 3.10
N ASN A 131 18.17 -11.18 2.83
CA ASN A 131 17.20 -10.23 3.37
C ASN A 131 15.76 -10.61 2.98
N GLY A 132 15.51 -10.78 1.67
CA GLY A 132 14.19 -11.15 1.16
C GLY A 132 13.72 -12.51 1.65
N GLY A 133 14.62 -13.48 1.76
CA GLY A 133 14.31 -14.81 2.28
C GLY A 133 13.91 -14.80 3.76
N LEU A 134 14.62 -14.05 4.60
CA LEU A 134 14.30 -13.92 6.02
C LEU A 134 12.96 -13.18 6.24
N VAL A 135 12.71 -12.11 5.48
CA VAL A 135 11.42 -11.38 5.52
C VAL A 135 10.29 -12.29 5.06
N GLY A 136 10.45 -12.98 3.92
CA GLY A 136 9.45 -13.92 3.40
C GLY A 136 9.17 -15.08 4.35
N GLY A 137 10.20 -15.62 5.00
CA GLY A 137 10.05 -16.64 6.03
C GLY A 137 9.28 -16.15 7.24
N MET A 138 9.54 -14.93 7.70
CA MET A 138 8.78 -14.33 8.81
C MET A 138 7.31 -14.10 8.44
N VAL A 139 7.03 -13.62 7.22
CA VAL A 139 5.65 -13.46 6.73
C VAL A 139 4.94 -14.80 6.66
N ALA A 140 5.60 -15.86 6.18
CA ALA A 140 5.03 -17.21 6.15
C ALA A 140 4.65 -17.70 7.56
N LEU A 141 5.56 -17.53 8.53
CA LEU A 141 5.32 -17.90 9.93
C LEU A 141 4.17 -17.10 10.56
N GLN A 142 4.09 -15.79 10.29
CA GLN A 142 3.03 -14.94 10.84
C GLN A 142 1.64 -15.26 10.27
N ARG A 143 1.56 -15.61 8.99
CA ARG A 143 0.29 -15.87 8.29
C ARG A 143 -0.13 -17.33 8.29
N GLY A 144 0.72 -18.24 8.77
CA GLY A 144 0.48 -19.68 8.63
C GLY A 144 0.50 -20.15 7.17
N GLU A 145 1.18 -19.42 6.29
CA GLU A 145 1.26 -19.72 4.86
C GLU A 145 2.42 -20.66 4.55
N ARG A 146 2.39 -21.30 3.36
CA ARG A 146 3.52 -22.08 2.86
C ARG A 146 4.72 -21.16 2.58
N LEU A 147 5.91 -21.59 3.00
CA LEU A 147 7.15 -20.80 2.92
C LEU A 147 7.48 -20.30 1.51
N LEU A 148 7.48 -21.20 0.52
CA LEU A 148 7.89 -20.88 -0.85
C LEU A 148 7.00 -19.81 -1.52
N PRO A 149 5.66 -19.92 -1.52
CA PRO A 149 4.78 -18.86 -2.03
C PRO A 149 4.99 -17.51 -1.36
N ALA A 150 5.12 -17.47 -0.03
CA ALA A 150 5.33 -16.23 0.71
C ALA A 150 6.68 -15.56 0.35
N MET A 151 7.75 -16.34 0.25
CA MET A 151 9.06 -15.85 -0.22
C MET A 151 8.97 -15.36 -1.67
N ALA A 152 8.33 -16.11 -2.56
CA ALA A 152 8.16 -15.72 -3.96
C ALA A 152 7.37 -14.42 -4.12
N ALA A 153 6.36 -14.20 -3.28
CA ALA A 153 5.60 -12.95 -3.24
C ALA A 153 6.49 -11.77 -2.84
N VAL A 154 7.32 -11.91 -1.79
CA VAL A 154 8.27 -10.89 -1.34
C VAL A 154 9.30 -10.55 -2.41
N TYR A 155 9.87 -11.55 -3.10
CA TYR A 155 10.78 -11.28 -4.20
C TYR A 155 10.07 -10.57 -5.35
N ARG A 156 8.88 -11.01 -5.74
CA ARG A 156 8.15 -10.39 -6.85
C ARG A 156 7.81 -8.92 -6.57
N SER A 157 7.51 -8.55 -5.34
CA SER A 157 7.17 -7.17 -4.98
C SER A 157 8.40 -6.28 -4.76
N HIS A 158 9.51 -6.81 -4.24
CA HIS A 158 10.63 -5.98 -3.77
C HIS A 158 11.92 -6.11 -4.57
N PHE A 159 12.10 -7.18 -5.37
CA PHE A 159 13.40 -7.49 -5.97
C PHE A 159 13.99 -6.35 -6.80
N ASN A 160 13.20 -5.77 -7.71
CA ASN A 160 13.68 -4.67 -8.56
C ASN A 160 14.10 -3.45 -7.73
N ARG A 161 13.34 -3.11 -6.69
CA ARG A 161 13.64 -1.97 -5.82
C ARG A 161 14.89 -2.23 -4.98
N SER A 162 14.97 -3.42 -4.37
CA SER A 162 16.14 -3.83 -3.58
C SER A 162 17.41 -3.87 -4.42
N LEU A 163 17.32 -4.31 -5.68
CA LEU A 163 18.45 -4.31 -6.61
C LEU A 163 18.90 -2.88 -6.97
N LEU A 164 17.95 -1.96 -7.23
CA LEU A 164 18.27 -0.56 -7.47
C LEU A 164 18.97 0.11 -6.28
N PHE A 165 18.48 -0.09 -5.06
CA PHE A 165 19.13 0.44 -3.86
C PHE A 165 20.52 -0.16 -3.63
N SER A 166 20.70 -1.46 -3.93
CA SER A 166 22.00 -2.11 -3.85
C SER A 166 22.97 -1.62 -4.94
N GLY A 167 22.46 -1.20 -6.10
CA GLY A 167 23.26 -0.52 -7.11
C GLY A 167 23.76 0.84 -6.64
N VAL A 168 22.92 1.62 -5.93
CA VAL A 168 23.28 2.94 -5.39
C VAL A 168 24.30 2.85 -4.26
N SER A 169 24.38 1.74 -3.51
CA SER A 169 25.37 1.61 -2.43
C SER A 169 26.81 1.55 -2.94
N ILE A 170 27.05 1.08 -4.17
CA ILE A 170 28.39 1.01 -4.77
C ILE A 170 29.02 2.41 -4.95
N PRO A 171 28.41 3.35 -5.69
CA PRO A 171 28.98 4.69 -5.84
C PRO A 171 29.03 5.47 -4.52
N VAL A 172 28.09 5.24 -3.61
CA VAL A 172 28.14 5.86 -2.27
C VAL A 172 29.34 5.34 -1.48
N ALA A 173 29.55 4.03 -1.42
CA ALA A 173 30.71 3.44 -0.75
C ALA A 173 32.02 3.92 -1.39
N ALA A 174 32.10 3.94 -2.72
CA ALA A 174 33.26 4.46 -3.43
C ALA A 174 33.55 5.93 -3.09
N GLY A 175 32.52 6.77 -3.07
CA GLY A 175 32.65 8.18 -2.72
C GLY A 175 33.05 8.40 -1.26
N VAL A 176 32.50 7.63 -0.33
CA VAL A 176 32.90 7.68 1.09
C VAL A 176 34.34 7.20 1.29
N ALA A 177 34.79 6.18 0.56
CA ALA A 177 36.18 5.74 0.61
C ALA A 177 37.15 6.80 0.06
N ALA A 178 36.74 7.56 -0.97
CA ALA A 178 37.57 8.58 -1.61
C ALA A 178 37.57 9.93 -0.87
N TYR A 179 36.43 10.36 -0.35
CA TYR A 179 36.22 11.71 0.15
C TYR A 179 35.73 11.77 1.62
N GLY A 180 35.49 10.62 2.24
CA GLY A 180 35.11 10.51 3.65
C GLY A 180 33.64 10.84 3.96
N TRP A 181 33.41 11.29 5.20
CA TRP A 181 32.08 11.54 5.73
C TRP A 181 31.24 12.64 5.03
N PRO A 182 31.80 13.66 4.34
CA PRO A 182 30.98 14.63 3.63
C PRO A 182 30.09 14.00 2.55
N VAL A 183 30.57 12.94 1.88
CA VAL A 183 29.75 12.19 0.90
C VAL A 183 28.59 11.47 1.59
N LEU A 184 28.83 10.91 2.76
CA LEU A 184 27.79 10.25 3.57
C LEU A 184 26.71 11.26 3.98
N ALA A 185 27.11 12.44 4.48
CA ALA A 185 26.18 13.51 4.84
C ALA A 185 25.38 14.01 3.62
N GLY A 186 26.07 14.23 2.49
CA GLY A 186 25.44 14.63 1.22
C GLY A 186 24.42 13.60 0.73
N TYR A 187 24.74 12.31 0.81
CA TYR A 187 23.81 11.23 0.48
C TYR A 187 22.57 11.26 1.38
N VAL A 188 22.73 11.34 2.70
CA VAL A 188 21.59 11.36 3.64
C VAL A 188 20.66 12.56 3.40
N ILE A 189 21.24 13.72 3.08
CA ILE A 189 20.47 14.93 2.72
C ILE A 189 19.73 14.72 1.39
N LEU A 190 20.43 14.24 0.36
CA LEU A 190 19.85 14.01 -0.96
C LEU A 190 18.75 12.95 -0.92
N ALA A 191 19.00 11.82 -0.28
CA ALA A 191 18.03 10.76 -0.03
C ALA A 191 16.77 11.31 0.66
N GLY A 192 16.94 12.09 1.73
CA GLY A 192 15.82 12.72 2.43
C GLY A 192 15.05 13.73 1.58
N LEU A 193 15.73 14.47 0.69
CA LEU A 193 15.08 15.38 -0.26
C LEU A 193 14.29 14.61 -1.31
N LEU A 194 14.87 13.57 -1.91
CA LEU A 194 14.21 12.72 -2.89
C LEU A 194 12.99 12.00 -2.29
N GLU A 195 13.10 11.47 -1.08
CA GLU A 195 11.98 10.89 -0.33
C GLU A 195 10.85 11.91 -0.15
N ARG A 196 11.17 13.15 0.26
CA ARG A 196 10.18 14.23 0.41
C ARG A 196 9.51 14.58 -0.91
N ILE A 197 10.27 14.64 -2.02
CA ILE A 197 9.71 14.90 -3.34
C ILE A 197 8.78 13.76 -3.73
N LEU A 198 9.21 12.50 -3.60
CA LEU A 198 8.39 11.33 -3.92
C LEU A 198 7.08 11.30 -3.12
N VAL A 199 7.14 11.57 -1.81
CA VAL A 199 5.94 11.65 -0.95
C VAL A 199 5.03 12.79 -1.40
N ARG A 200 5.59 13.97 -1.68
CA ARG A 200 4.80 15.11 -2.15
C ARG A 200 4.12 14.84 -3.49
N THR A 201 4.85 14.30 -4.46
CA THR A 201 4.31 13.96 -5.77
C THR A 201 3.18 12.93 -5.64
N ARG A 202 3.37 11.90 -4.80
CA ARG A 202 2.31 10.92 -4.51
C ARG A 202 1.10 11.54 -3.85
N GLN A 203 1.29 12.45 -2.89
CA GLN A 203 0.18 13.14 -2.25
C GLN A 203 -0.58 14.03 -3.24
N GLN A 204 0.13 14.70 -4.15
CA GLN A 204 -0.49 15.48 -5.22
C GLN A 204 -1.29 14.59 -6.18
N GLU A 205 -0.76 13.43 -6.56
CA GLU A 205 -1.50 12.45 -7.37
C GLU A 205 -2.80 12.01 -6.68
N LEU A 206 -2.76 11.74 -5.37
CA LEU A 206 -3.96 11.38 -4.59
C LEU A 206 -4.98 12.52 -4.57
N ASN A 207 -4.53 13.76 -4.31
CA ASN A 207 -5.41 14.92 -4.27
C ASN A 207 -6.06 15.18 -5.65
N LEU A 208 -5.32 14.99 -6.74
CA LEU A 208 -5.85 15.13 -8.11
C LEU A 208 -6.90 14.05 -8.41
N VAL A 209 -6.63 12.81 -8.00
CA VAL A 209 -7.59 11.70 -8.13
C VAL A 209 -8.87 11.99 -7.33
N GLU A 210 -8.74 12.56 -6.14
CA GLU A 210 -9.87 12.97 -5.31
C GLU A 210 -10.70 14.10 -5.96
N GLN A 211 -10.04 15.11 -6.52
CA GLN A 211 -10.71 16.18 -7.26
C GLN A 211 -11.42 15.67 -8.52
N GLU A 212 -10.76 14.80 -9.30
CA GLU A 212 -11.34 14.21 -10.51
C GLU A 212 -12.54 13.32 -10.16
N LEU A 213 -12.46 12.56 -9.06
CA LEU A 213 -13.59 11.78 -8.57
C LEU A 213 -14.73 12.65 -8.05
N ALA A 214 -14.45 13.73 -7.32
CA ALA A 214 -15.46 14.69 -6.91
C ALA A 214 -16.15 15.31 -8.13
N GLY A 215 -15.41 15.61 -9.19
CA GLY A 215 -15.96 16.05 -10.48
C GLY A 215 -16.82 14.97 -11.16
N LEU A 216 -16.40 13.70 -11.07
CA LEU A 216 -17.15 12.56 -11.60
C LEU A 216 -18.45 12.29 -10.85
N LEU A 217 -18.45 12.39 -9.53
CA LEU A 217 -19.66 12.33 -8.69
C LEU A 217 -20.69 13.41 -9.10
N ASN A 218 -20.20 14.56 -9.53
CA ASN A 218 -21.03 15.67 -10.01
C ASN A 218 -21.30 15.61 -11.53
N SER A 219 -20.86 14.55 -12.22
CA SER A 219 -21.02 14.44 -13.67
C SER A 219 -22.34 13.74 -14.05
N PRO A 220 -23.04 14.20 -15.10
CA PRO A 220 -24.31 13.60 -15.55
C PRO A 220 -24.19 12.11 -15.95
N ARG A 221 -22.97 11.64 -16.24
CA ARG A 221 -22.70 10.26 -16.69
C ARG A 221 -22.62 9.24 -15.55
N LEU A 222 -22.42 9.70 -14.32
CA LEU A 222 -22.42 8.87 -13.10
C LEU A 222 -23.67 9.12 -12.24
N GLU A 223 -24.72 9.71 -12.81
CA GLU A 223 -26.08 9.91 -12.24
C GLU A 223 -26.79 8.61 -11.81
N SER A 224 -26.09 7.54 -11.49
CA SER A 224 -26.72 6.47 -10.72
C SER A 224 -26.89 6.96 -9.28
N ARG A 225 -28.10 7.40 -8.92
CA ARG A 225 -28.50 7.65 -7.53
C ARG A 225 -28.09 6.50 -6.59
N ALA A 226 -27.90 5.29 -7.13
CA ALA A 226 -27.34 4.13 -6.42
C ALA A 226 -25.90 4.34 -5.94
N ALA A 227 -24.98 4.82 -6.79
CA ALA A 227 -23.60 5.08 -6.40
C ALA A 227 -23.51 6.18 -5.32
N GLU A 228 -24.29 7.25 -5.47
CA GLU A 228 -24.33 8.34 -4.47
C GLU A 228 -24.84 7.83 -3.11
N ARG A 229 -25.92 7.03 -3.10
CA ARG A 229 -26.46 6.42 -1.88
C ARG A 229 -25.44 5.48 -1.23
N LEU A 230 -24.73 4.69 -2.01
CA LEU A 230 -23.72 3.77 -1.51
C LEU A 230 -22.55 4.54 -0.87
N VAL A 231 -22.04 5.59 -1.51
CA VAL A 231 -20.97 6.43 -0.94
C VAL A 231 -21.41 7.11 0.36
N ARG A 232 -22.63 7.64 0.43
CA ARG A 232 -23.16 8.23 1.68
C ARG A 232 -23.25 7.20 2.80
N THR A 233 -23.64 5.97 2.48
CA THR A 233 -23.72 4.88 3.46
C THR A 233 -22.32 4.43 3.90
N VAL A 234 -21.35 4.39 2.97
CA VAL A 234 -19.92 4.17 3.27
C VAL A 234 -19.40 5.24 4.23
N GLU A 235 -19.72 6.52 4.00
CA GLU A 235 -19.32 7.59 4.93
C GLU A 235 -19.95 7.45 6.30
N ALA A 236 -21.25 7.18 6.38
CA ALA A 236 -21.95 7.01 7.64
C ALA A 236 -21.39 5.83 8.45
N PHE A 237 -21.24 4.67 7.79
CA PHE A 237 -20.75 3.47 8.45
C PHE A 237 -19.25 3.53 8.77
N GLY A 238 -18.44 4.13 7.89
CA GLY A 238 -17.03 4.34 8.14
C GLY A 238 -16.77 5.27 9.33
N ARG A 239 -17.57 6.33 9.51
CA ARG A 239 -17.51 7.20 10.71
C ARG A 239 -17.98 6.47 11.96
N TYR A 240 -19.03 5.66 11.87
CA TYR A 240 -19.51 4.83 12.99
C TYR A 240 -18.45 3.83 13.47
N LEU A 241 -17.67 3.28 12.54
CA LEU A 241 -16.55 2.38 12.84
C LEU A 241 -15.25 3.11 13.23
N GLU A 242 -15.27 4.44 13.30
CA GLU A 242 -14.09 5.29 13.55
C GLU A 242 -12.91 4.97 12.61
N LEU A 243 -13.20 4.73 11.33
CA LEU A 243 -12.16 4.43 10.36
C LEU A 243 -11.20 5.62 10.19
N PRO A 244 -9.88 5.36 10.09
CA PRO A 244 -8.93 6.39 9.70
C PRO A 244 -9.31 7.03 8.37
N GLU A 245 -9.10 8.34 8.23
CA GLU A 245 -9.50 9.10 7.03
C GLU A 245 -8.96 8.49 5.72
N HIS A 246 -7.75 7.92 5.77
CA HIS A 246 -7.15 7.27 4.60
C HIS A 246 -7.86 5.95 4.23
N GLU A 247 -8.33 5.17 5.20
CA GLU A 247 -9.11 3.95 4.94
C GLU A 247 -10.51 4.28 4.44
N LEU A 248 -11.16 5.29 5.04
CA LEU A 248 -12.48 5.77 4.61
C LEU A 248 -12.44 6.28 3.17
N ARG A 249 -11.40 7.07 2.84
CA ARG A 249 -11.16 7.56 1.50
C ARG A 249 -10.99 6.39 0.51
N ASP A 250 -10.12 5.44 0.80
CA ASP A 250 -9.88 4.28 -0.08
C ASP A 250 -11.16 3.43 -0.27
N LEU A 251 -11.97 3.29 0.78
CA LEU A 251 -13.27 2.62 0.73
C LEU A 251 -14.29 3.38 -0.13
N ARG A 252 -14.36 4.71 -0.03
CA ARG A 252 -15.20 5.55 -0.91
C ARG A 252 -14.83 5.37 -2.38
N PHE A 253 -13.54 5.36 -2.68
CA PHE A 253 -13.05 5.11 -4.04
C PHE A 253 -13.43 3.73 -4.54
N ALA A 254 -13.21 2.69 -3.73
CA ALA A 254 -13.60 1.32 -4.09
C ALA A 254 -15.13 1.19 -4.30
N ALA A 255 -15.92 1.86 -3.46
CA ALA A 255 -17.37 1.93 -3.58
C ALA A 255 -17.84 2.61 -4.89
N LEU A 256 -17.08 3.55 -5.43
CA LEU A 256 -17.41 4.16 -6.72
C LEU A 256 -16.97 3.31 -7.90
N LEU A 257 -15.86 2.58 -7.74
CA LEU A 257 -15.21 1.84 -8.82
C LEU A 257 -15.80 0.45 -9.08
N HIS A 258 -16.38 -0.22 -8.08
CA HIS A 258 -16.97 -1.55 -8.28
C HIS A 258 -18.31 -1.50 -9.04
N GLY A 259 -18.98 -0.35 -9.06
CA GLY A 259 -20.21 -0.16 -9.84
C GLY A 259 -19.93 -0.34 -11.34
N THR A 260 -20.66 -1.26 -11.97
CA THR A 260 -20.40 -1.84 -13.31
C THR A 260 -20.37 -0.85 -14.50
N GLN A 261 -20.59 0.45 -14.29
CA GLN A 261 -20.48 1.49 -15.33
C GLN A 261 -19.16 2.27 -15.33
N ALA A 262 -18.38 2.22 -14.25
CA ALA A 262 -17.11 2.95 -14.15
C ALA A 262 -16.03 2.35 -15.07
N ASP A 263 -16.02 1.03 -15.27
CA ASP A 263 -14.89 0.30 -15.86
C ASP A 263 -14.74 0.52 -17.38
N ARG A 264 -15.84 0.75 -18.11
CA ARG A 264 -15.81 0.86 -19.59
C ARG A 264 -15.61 2.28 -20.13
N ALA A 265 -15.78 3.30 -19.29
CA ALA A 265 -15.63 4.72 -19.66
C ALA A 265 -14.71 5.51 -18.72
N ALA A 266 -13.95 4.82 -17.85
CA ALA A 266 -13.07 5.40 -16.85
C ALA A 266 -12.11 6.46 -17.45
N PRO A 267 -12.22 7.74 -17.04
CA PRO A 267 -11.21 8.76 -17.32
C PRO A 267 -9.81 8.30 -16.87
N ARG A 268 -8.76 8.98 -17.37
CA ARG A 268 -7.38 8.62 -17.02
C ARG A 268 -7.13 8.68 -15.50
N GLY A 269 -7.75 9.58 -14.74
CA GLY A 269 -7.60 9.61 -13.28
C GLY A 269 -8.28 8.45 -12.57
N LEU A 270 -9.41 7.97 -13.08
CA LEU A 270 -10.12 6.82 -12.49
C LEU A 270 -9.32 5.51 -12.64
N ARG A 271 -8.63 5.34 -13.79
CA ARG A 271 -7.66 4.26 -14.00
C ARG A 271 -6.43 4.38 -13.08
N ARG A 272 -5.96 5.60 -12.82
CA ARG A 272 -4.87 5.84 -11.85
C ARG A 272 -5.30 5.55 -10.41
N ALA A 273 -6.54 5.85 -10.05
CA ALA A 273 -7.13 5.51 -8.75
C ALA A 273 -7.18 4.00 -8.53
N MET A 274 -7.62 3.23 -9.54
CA MET A 274 -7.61 1.76 -9.52
C MET A 274 -6.19 1.18 -9.39
N ALA A 275 -5.16 1.88 -9.87
CA ALA A 275 -3.76 1.47 -9.73
C ALA A 275 -3.17 1.75 -8.33
N MET A 276 -3.88 2.47 -7.45
CA MET A 276 -3.44 2.69 -6.08
C MET A 276 -3.65 1.44 -5.23
N ALA A 277 -2.59 1.05 -4.50
CA ALA A 277 -2.52 -0.23 -3.82
C ALA A 277 -3.68 -0.49 -2.84
N GLY A 278 -4.12 0.52 -2.07
CA GLY A 278 -5.20 0.37 -1.09
C GLY A 278 -6.56 0.10 -1.74
N ILE A 279 -6.94 0.91 -2.73
CA ILE A 279 -8.18 0.77 -3.49
C ILE A 279 -8.22 -0.57 -4.22
N ASN A 280 -7.14 -0.93 -4.92
CA ASN A 280 -7.06 -2.20 -5.62
C ASN A 280 -7.18 -3.40 -4.66
N ARG A 281 -6.62 -3.29 -3.45
CA ARG A 281 -6.75 -4.34 -2.43
C ARG A 281 -8.20 -4.55 -2.04
N ILE A 282 -8.93 -3.46 -1.79
CA ILE A 282 -10.37 -3.52 -1.44
C ILE A 282 -11.15 -4.15 -2.60
N LEU A 283 -10.93 -3.70 -3.84
CA LEU A 283 -11.63 -4.24 -5.01
C LEU A 283 -11.31 -5.72 -5.27
N ALA A 284 -10.04 -6.13 -5.13
CA ALA A 284 -9.63 -7.52 -5.27
C ALA A 284 -10.22 -8.41 -4.17
N GLY A 285 -10.20 -7.94 -2.91
CA GLY A 285 -10.85 -8.62 -1.80
C GLY A 285 -12.36 -8.75 -2.00
N TYR A 286 -12.99 -7.71 -2.55
CA TYR A 286 -14.43 -7.73 -2.83
C TYR A 286 -14.78 -8.76 -3.91
N ARG A 287 -14.03 -8.80 -5.01
CA ARG A 287 -14.17 -9.85 -6.05
C ARG A 287 -13.97 -11.25 -5.49
N PHE A 288 -12.96 -11.43 -4.64
CA PHE A 288 -12.71 -12.69 -3.96
C PHE A 288 -13.94 -13.13 -3.14
N LEU A 289 -14.54 -12.23 -2.36
CA LEU A 289 -15.75 -12.52 -1.57
C LEU A 289 -16.96 -12.87 -2.47
N GLN A 290 -17.10 -12.22 -3.63
CA GLN A 290 -18.18 -12.55 -4.57
C GLN A 290 -18.02 -13.96 -5.17
N GLU A 291 -16.79 -14.38 -5.46
CA GLU A 291 -16.49 -15.67 -6.07
C GLU A 291 -16.49 -16.83 -5.05
N HIS A 292 -15.96 -16.59 -3.85
CA HIS A 292 -15.65 -17.65 -2.87
C HIS A 292 -16.47 -17.57 -1.58
N GLY A 293 -17.13 -16.45 -1.31
CA GLY A 293 -17.81 -16.19 -0.03
C GLY A 293 -16.84 -15.83 1.09
N LEU A 294 -17.34 -15.81 2.33
CA LEU A 294 -16.54 -15.46 3.51
C LEU A 294 -15.68 -16.67 3.94
N PRO A 295 -14.36 -16.50 4.13
CA PRO A 295 -13.51 -17.54 4.70
C PRO A 295 -13.96 -17.94 6.11
N ARG A 296 -13.83 -19.22 6.45
CA ARG A 296 -14.20 -19.76 7.77
C ARG A 296 -13.07 -19.70 8.79
N ASP A 297 -11.83 -19.72 8.34
CA ASP A 297 -10.66 -19.63 9.19
C ASP A 297 -10.27 -18.16 9.42
N ARG A 298 -9.84 -17.87 10.66
CA ARG A 298 -9.53 -16.50 11.09
C ARG A 298 -8.38 -15.89 10.31
N ALA A 299 -7.35 -16.68 9.98
CA ALA A 299 -6.18 -16.18 9.24
C ALA A 299 -6.56 -15.70 7.83
N SER A 300 -7.34 -16.49 7.08
CA SER A 300 -7.80 -16.08 5.75
C SER A 300 -8.83 -14.94 5.83
N LEU A 301 -9.67 -14.90 6.86
CA LEU A 301 -10.58 -13.77 7.09
C LEU A 301 -9.82 -12.45 7.33
N GLU A 302 -8.77 -12.48 8.16
CA GLU A 302 -7.90 -11.33 8.41
C GLU A 302 -7.10 -10.91 7.17
N ALA A 303 -6.81 -11.85 6.26
CA ALA A 303 -6.19 -11.54 4.97
C ALA A 303 -7.11 -10.79 4.01
N VAL A 304 -8.44 -10.95 4.12
CA VAL A 304 -9.41 -10.15 3.35
C VAL A 304 -9.46 -8.74 3.93
N PRO A 305 -9.16 -7.70 3.12
CA PRO A 305 -9.16 -6.32 3.60
C PRO A 305 -10.49 -5.95 4.27
N ARG A 306 -10.42 -5.29 5.42
CA ARG A 306 -11.60 -4.84 6.16
C ARG A 306 -12.55 -4.03 5.27
N GLY A 307 -12.00 -3.14 4.45
CA GLY A 307 -12.78 -2.36 3.47
C GLY A 307 -13.55 -3.23 2.46
N ALA A 308 -13.02 -4.39 2.04
CA ALA A 308 -13.73 -5.29 1.13
C ALA A 308 -14.94 -5.95 1.80
N ARG A 309 -14.79 -6.33 3.08
CA ARG A 309 -15.87 -6.90 3.89
C ARG A 309 -16.97 -5.88 4.17
N ILE A 310 -16.59 -4.63 4.48
CA ILE A 310 -17.52 -3.52 4.62
C ILE A 310 -18.27 -3.30 3.29
N LEU A 311 -17.54 -3.22 2.17
CA LEU A 311 -18.14 -2.99 0.87
C LEU A 311 -19.16 -4.08 0.50
N ALA A 312 -18.89 -5.34 0.81
CA ALA A 312 -19.83 -6.44 0.57
C ALA A 312 -21.15 -6.30 1.33
N ILE A 313 -21.10 -5.89 2.61
CA ILE A 313 -22.29 -5.64 3.42
C ILE A 313 -23.11 -4.51 2.81
N LEU A 314 -22.46 -3.39 2.50
CA LEU A 314 -23.12 -2.20 1.99
C LEU A 314 -23.72 -2.43 0.60
N ASP A 315 -22.99 -3.08 -0.31
CA ASP A 315 -23.50 -3.40 -1.64
C ASP A 315 -24.69 -4.36 -1.58
N THR A 316 -24.64 -5.37 -0.69
CA THR A 316 -25.78 -6.27 -0.44
C THR A 316 -27.00 -5.50 0.06
N PHE A 317 -26.83 -4.61 1.04
CA PHE A 317 -27.92 -3.77 1.55
C PHE A 317 -28.54 -2.88 0.48
N HIS A 318 -27.72 -2.23 -0.35
CA HIS A 318 -28.19 -1.38 -1.43
C HIS A 318 -28.87 -2.17 -2.55
N ALA A 319 -28.39 -3.38 -2.87
CA ALA A 319 -29.05 -4.27 -3.81
C ALA A 319 -30.46 -4.67 -3.35
N LEU A 320 -30.63 -4.98 -2.06
CA LEU A 320 -31.92 -5.34 -1.47
C LEU A 320 -32.91 -4.17 -1.42
N THR A 321 -32.44 -2.99 -1.01
CA THR A 321 -33.29 -1.81 -0.80
C THR A 321 -33.51 -0.96 -2.04
N GLY A 322 -32.63 -1.08 -3.03
CA GLY A 322 -32.61 -0.29 -4.27
C GLY A 322 -33.20 -0.99 -5.50
N GLY A 323 -33.37 -2.33 -5.48
CA GLY A 323 -33.97 -3.09 -6.58
C GLY A 323 -33.10 -3.21 -7.83
N THR A 324 -31.78 -3.14 -7.71
CA THR A 324 -30.83 -3.24 -8.83
C THR A 324 -30.60 -4.68 -9.34
N GLY A 325 -31.27 -5.68 -8.74
CA GLY A 325 -31.22 -7.11 -9.11
C GLY A 325 -32.52 -7.66 -9.73
N ARG A 326 -32.71 -9.00 -9.72
CA ARG A 326 -33.90 -9.68 -10.30
C ARG A 326 -35.18 -9.58 -9.43
N GLY A 327 -35.41 -8.47 -8.73
CA GLY A 327 -36.56 -8.33 -7.84
C GLY A 327 -36.86 -6.90 -7.42
N ALA A 328 -38.11 -6.66 -7.01
CA ALA A 328 -38.55 -5.37 -6.49
C ALA A 328 -37.82 -5.03 -5.18
N PRO A 329 -37.56 -3.73 -4.91
CA PRO A 329 -36.99 -3.27 -3.65
C PRO A 329 -37.74 -3.83 -2.43
N ILE A 330 -37.03 -4.43 -1.49
CA ILE A 330 -37.65 -4.89 -0.23
C ILE A 330 -37.54 -3.83 0.87
N GLY A 331 -38.44 -3.90 1.83
CA GLY A 331 -38.48 -2.96 2.96
C GLY A 331 -37.27 -3.12 3.89
N LEU A 332 -36.93 -2.04 4.61
CA LEU A 332 -35.75 -1.97 5.48
C LEU A 332 -35.62 -3.16 6.44
N ARG A 333 -36.70 -3.51 7.15
CA ARG A 333 -36.69 -4.63 8.11
C ARG A 333 -36.46 -5.99 7.44
N ALA A 334 -36.94 -6.18 6.22
CA ALA A 334 -36.69 -7.41 5.47
C ALA A 334 -35.24 -7.45 4.98
N ALA A 335 -34.68 -6.32 4.54
CA ALA A 335 -33.28 -6.22 4.17
C ALA A 335 -32.34 -6.55 5.35
N LEU A 336 -32.62 -6.00 6.54
CA LEU A 336 -31.84 -6.32 7.75
C LEU A 336 -31.88 -7.80 8.12
N ARG A 337 -33.05 -8.45 7.99
CA ARG A 337 -33.18 -9.89 8.22
C ARG A 337 -32.33 -10.71 7.26
N ILE A 338 -32.30 -10.35 5.98
CA ILE A 338 -31.45 -11.04 5.00
C ILE A 338 -29.96 -10.83 5.32
N LEU A 339 -29.55 -9.63 5.74
CA LEU A 339 -28.17 -9.43 6.19
C LEU A 339 -27.82 -10.31 7.39
N GLU A 340 -28.73 -10.43 8.35
CA GLU A 340 -28.58 -11.31 9.52
C GLU A 340 -28.50 -12.80 9.12
N GLU A 341 -29.29 -13.23 8.14
CA GLU A 341 -29.24 -14.61 7.60
C GLU A 341 -27.92 -14.91 6.87
N GLN A 342 -27.30 -13.91 6.22
CA GLN A 342 -26.02 -14.04 5.52
C GLN A 342 -24.80 -13.86 6.44
N ARG A 343 -25.02 -13.48 7.70
CA ARG A 343 -24.00 -13.26 8.72
C ARG A 343 -23.17 -14.53 8.95
N GLY A 344 -21.85 -14.40 8.88
CA GLY A 344 -20.92 -15.53 9.05
C GLY A 344 -20.85 -16.51 7.87
N ARG A 345 -21.66 -16.29 6.82
CA ARG A 345 -21.60 -17.07 5.56
C ARG A 345 -21.02 -16.28 4.40
N LEU A 346 -21.66 -15.18 4.05
CA LEU A 346 -21.21 -14.27 2.99
C LEU A 346 -20.74 -12.94 3.56
N LEU A 347 -21.23 -12.57 4.73
CA LEU A 347 -20.97 -11.30 5.37
C LEU A 347 -20.22 -11.49 6.68
N ASP A 348 -19.23 -10.64 6.93
CA ASP A 348 -18.45 -10.63 8.15
C ASP A 348 -19.37 -10.41 9.37
N PRO A 349 -19.34 -11.28 10.40
CA PRO A 349 -20.30 -11.24 11.49
C PRO A 349 -20.20 -9.95 12.33
N GLU A 350 -19.00 -9.56 12.72
CA GLU A 350 -18.77 -8.39 13.58
C GLU A 350 -19.17 -7.10 12.86
N LEU A 351 -18.80 -6.99 11.58
CA LEU A 351 -19.14 -5.82 10.78
C LEU A 351 -20.63 -5.78 10.42
N THR A 352 -21.27 -6.94 10.24
CA THR A 352 -22.71 -7.04 9.97
C THR A 352 -23.50 -6.57 11.18
N ASP A 353 -23.15 -7.03 12.38
CA ASP A 353 -23.80 -6.62 13.63
C ASP A 353 -23.65 -5.11 13.86
N ALA A 354 -22.45 -4.56 13.64
CA ALA A 354 -22.20 -3.12 13.72
C ALA A 354 -23.05 -2.33 12.70
N PHE A 355 -23.18 -2.82 11.46
CA PHE A 355 -23.98 -2.15 10.44
C PHE A 355 -25.48 -2.17 10.77
N ILE A 356 -25.99 -3.31 11.25
CA ILE A 356 -27.38 -3.43 11.71
C ILE A 356 -27.64 -2.46 12.87
N GLY A 357 -26.72 -2.39 13.85
CA GLY A 357 -26.77 -1.43 14.96
C GLY A 357 -26.91 0.01 14.47
N LEU A 358 -26.01 0.44 13.58
CA LEU A 358 -26.07 1.78 12.97
C LEU A 358 -27.43 2.07 12.32
N VAL A 359 -27.94 1.12 11.52
CA VAL A 359 -29.21 1.30 10.79
C VAL A 359 -30.39 1.40 11.76
N LEU A 360 -30.41 0.63 12.84
CA LEU A 360 -31.48 0.65 13.84
C LEU A 360 -31.44 1.93 14.68
N GLU A 361 -30.26 2.37 15.13
CA GLU A 361 -30.08 3.63 15.86
C GLU A 361 -30.54 4.85 15.05
N HIS A 362 -30.36 4.80 13.72
CA HIS A 362 -30.65 5.90 12.81
C HIS A 362 -31.79 5.57 11.83
N GLU A 363 -32.72 4.69 12.20
CA GLU A 363 -33.77 4.18 11.31
C GLU A 363 -34.55 5.30 10.58
N PRO A 364 -34.99 6.39 11.23
CA PRO A 364 -35.72 7.46 10.55
C PRO A 364 -34.88 8.19 9.50
N ALA A 365 -33.58 8.41 9.78
CA ALA A 365 -32.67 9.06 8.85
C ALA A 365 -32.34 8.14 7.67
N MET A 366 -32.14 6.85 7.93
CA MET A 366 -31.87 5.83 6.92
C MET A 366 -33.06 5.64 5.97
N ARG A 367 -34.29 5.60 6.50
CA ARG A 367 -35.52 5.57 5.68
C ARG A 367 -35.63 6.79 4.77
N ARG A 368 -35.45 8.01 5.30
CA ARG A 368 -35.46 9.24 4.48
C ARG A 368 -34.40 9.21 3.38
N MET A 369 -33.22 8.66 3.66
CA MET A 369 -32.14 8.53 2.67
C MET A 369 -32.52 7.55 1.55
N LEU A 370 -33.17 6.44 1.87
CA LEU A 370 -33.67 5.47 0.89
C LEU A 370 -34.85 6.02 0.09
N ASP A 371 -35.78 6.72 0.74
CA ASP A 371 -37.01 7.25 0.13
C ASP A 371 -36.75 8.45 -0.81
N ARG A 372 -35.81 9.35 -0.47
CA ARG A 372 -35.35 10.42 -1.40
C ARG A 372 -34.81 9.87 -2.73
N GLY A 373 -34.39 8.61 -2.77
CA GLY A 373 -33.96 7.93 -3.99
C GLY A 373 -35.11 7.48 -4.90
N ARG A 374 -36.34 7.40 -4.37
CA ARG A 374 -37.56 6.89 -5.05
C ARG A 374 -38.45 7.99 -5.65
N GLU A 375 -38.22 9.26 -5.33
CA GLU A 375 -38.98 10.38 -5.93
C GLU A 375 -38.66 10.52 -7.42
N PRO A 376 -39.67 10.67 -8.31
CA PRO A 376 -39.44 11.02 -9.70
C PRO A 376 -38.64 12.33 -9.76
N ALA A 377 -37.75 12.49 -10.74
CA ALA A 377 -37.13 13.79 -10.96
C ALA A 377 -38.23 14.86 -11.04
N PRO A 378 -38.06 16.05 -10.43
CA PRO A 378 -39.01 17.13 -10.65
C PRO A 378 -39.07 17.35 -12.17
N ASP A 379 -40.26 17.16 -12.74
CA ASP A 379 -40.51 17.45 -14.14
C ASP A 379 -39.95 18.84 -14.40
N GLY A 380 -39.01 18.93 -15.35
CA GLY A 380 -38.45 20.19 -15.82
C GLY A 380 -39.56 21.06 -16.39
N GLY A 381 -40.20 21.82 -15.52
CA GLY A 381 -41.28 22.74 -15.85
C GLY A 381 -40.75 23.89 -16.69
N GLY A 382 -41.24 23.95 -17.93
CA GLY A 382 -41.62 25.20 -18.60
C GLY A 382 -40.51 26.12 -19.08
N GLY A 383 -40.15 26.00 -20.36
CA GLY A 383 -39.26 26.94 -21.04
C GLY A 383 -39.41 26.95 -22.56
N GLN A 384 -40.49 27.57 -23.04
CA GLN A 384 -40.64 28.21 -24.35
C GLN A 384 -40.77 27.34 -25.61
N ALA A 385 -42.02 26.95 -25.89
CA ALA A 385 -42.52 26.94 -27.25
C ALA A 385 -42.83 28.38 -27.69
N ALA A 386 -41.93 28.99 -28.46
CA ALA A 386 -42.22 30.20 -29.22
C ALA A 386 -41.44 30.19 -30.55
N GLY A 387 -42.16 29.86 -31.63
CA GLY A 387 -41.96 30.40 -32.97
C GLY A 387 -40.62 30.20 -33.66
N SER A 388 -40.51 29.19 -34.52
CA SER A 388 -40.04 29.50 -35.88
C SER A 388 -40.70 28.58 -36.91
N ARG A 389 -41.60 29.17 -37.71
CA ARG A 389 -41.98 28.64 -39.01
C ARG A 389 -40.70 28.58 -39.86
N ARG A 390 -40.20 27.37 -40.17
CA ARG A 390 -39.32 27.17 -41.32
C ARG A 390 -40.12 26.54 -42.45
N GLY A 391 -40.34 27.36 -43.47
CA GLY A 391 -40.92 26.95 -44.74
C GLY A 391 -40.08 25.85 -45.40
N ARG A 392 -40.80 24.91 -46.01
CA ARG A 392 -40.26 24.00 -47.03
C ARG A 392 -39.75 24.81 -48.23
N PRO A 393 -38.57 24.51 -48.79
CA PRO A 393 -38.32 24.80 -50.20
C PRO A 393 -39.02 23.75 -51.08
N PRO A 394 -39.49 24.12 -52.28
CA PRO A 394 -40.22 23.20 -53.16
C PRO A 394 -39.25 22.21 -53.82
N GLN A 395 -39.71 20.96 -53.93
CA GLN A 395 -39.14 19.95 -54.82
C GLN A 395 -39.41 20.40 -56.27
N GLY A 396 -38.36 20.75 -57.00
CA GLY A 396 -38.39 20.85 -58.45
C GLY A 396 -38.18 19.47 -59.07
N GLY A 397 -39.17 18.98 -59.80
CA GLY A 397 -39.04 17.85 -60.71
C GLY A 397 -39.34 18.27 -62.14
N ARG A 398 -38.59 17.66 -63.08
CA ARG A 398 -38.72 17.72 -64.55
C ARG A 398 -38.30 19.06 -65.17
N ALA A 399 -37.49 19.15 -66.21
CA ALA A 399 -37.13 18.20 -67.27
C ALA A 399 -35.63 18.27 -67.60
#